data_AF-A0A1B6EXQ5-F1
#
_entry.id   AF-A0A1B6EXQ5-F1
#
_cell.length_a   1.000
_cell.length_b   1.000
_cell.length_c   1.000
_cell.angle_alpha   90.00
_cell.angle_beta   90.00
_cell.angle_gamma   90.00
#
_symmetry.space_group_name_H-M   'P 1'
#
loop_
_entity.id
_entity.type
_entity.pdbx_description
1 polymer ?
#
loop_
_entity_poly.entity_id
_entity_poly.type
_entity_poly.pdbx_seq_one_letter_code
_entity_poly.pdbx_strand_id
1 'polypeptide(L)'
;MERFYFSVLIIITFYILHSIIPSIKRQDYHLNNNYSSVQTYVLNTSGSLYTTNKLFLSFSIDSHQIRQGLSKPSLRNSELIRLTSYLSPGYLRIGGIDADRLVFKEENSVLTSWLNINPQDTFNMSEK
;
A
#
# COMPACT_ATOMS: atom_id res chain seq x y z
N MET A 1 32.98 50.72 -22.26
CA MET A 1 32.19 49.62 -21.65
C MET A 1 30.67 49.77 -21.85
N GLU A 2 30.13 50.96 -22.13
CA GLU A 2 28.67 51.18 -22.25
C GLU A 2 27.99 50.50 -23.46
N ARG A 3 28.69 50.33 -24.58
CA ARG A 3 28.12 49.71 -25.80
C ARG A 3 27.78 48.22 -25.65
N PHE A 4 28.43 47.53 -24.71
CA PHE A 4 28.19 46.11 -24.45
C PHE A 4 26.85 45.89 -23.71
N TYR A 5 26.57 46.75 -22.72
CA TYR A 5 25.33 46.69 -21.95
C TYR A 5 24.09 46.99 -22.79
N PHE A 6 24.21 47.92 -23.75
CA PHE A 6 23.10 48.24 -24.65
C PHE A 6 22.73 47.07 -25.57
N SER A 7 23.75 46.34 -26.06
CA SER A 7 23.55 45.17 -26.91
C SER A 7 22.91 44.01 -26.15
N VAL A 8 23.31 43.80 -24.90
CA VAL A 8 22.72 42.78 -24.01
C VAL A 8 21.27 43.14 -23.65
N LEU A 9 20.98 44.42 -23.39
CA LEU A 9 19.62 44.87 -23.09
C LEU A 9 18.66 44.61 -24.26
N ILE A 10 19.09 44.86 -25.50
CA ILE A 10 18.30 44.58 -26.70
C ILE A 10 18.03 43.08 -26.86
N ILE A 11 19.03 42.22 -26.61
CA ILE A 11 18.84 40.77 -26.71
C ILE A 11 17.82 40.29 -25.66
N ILE A 12 17.89 40.81 -24.44
CA ILE A 12 16.96 40.48 -23.36
C ILE A 12 15.54 40.94 -23.71
N THR A 13 15.36 42.16 -24.24
CA THR A 13 14.03 42.64 -24.61
C THR A 13 13.42 41.84 -25.76
N PHE A 14 14.21 41.48 -26.78
CA PHE A 14 13.75 40.57 -27.84
C PHE A 14 13.39 39.19 -27.31
N TYR A 15 14.18 38.63 -26.38
CA TYR A 15 13.90 37.33 -25.78
C TYR A 15 12.60 37.33 -24.97
N ILE A 16 12.38 38.39 -24.16
CA ILE A 16 11.15 38.55 -23.38
C ILE A 16 9.94 38.72 -24.31
N LEU A 17 10.06 39.55 -25.35
CA LEU A 17 8.99 39.79 -26.33
C LEU A 17 8.65 38.49 -27.09
N HIS A 18 9.66 37.72 -27.47
CA HIS A 18 9.48 36.45 -28.19
C HIS A 18 8.95 35.33 -27.29
N SER A 19 9.19 35.37 -25.97
CA SER A 19 8.72 34.32 -25.04
C SER A 19 7.30 34.58 -24.53
N ILE A 20 6.91 35.85 -24.33
CA ILE A 20 5.61 36.21 -23.75
C ILE A 20 4.49 36.17 -24.81
N ILE A 21 4.73 36.70 -26.02
CA ILE A 21 3.69 36.80 -27.06
C ILE A 21 3.11 35.44 -27.49
N PRO A 22 3.93 34.37 -27.70
CA PRO A 22 3.40 33.05 -28.04
C PRO A 22 2.64 32.40 -26.88
N SER A 23 3.05 32.69 -25.63
CA SER A 23 2.42 32.13 -24.43
C SER A 23 1.00 32.66 -24.24
N ILE A 24 0.76 33.95 -24.50
CA ILE A 24 -0.58 34.57 -24.45
C ILE A 24 -1.46 33.98 -25.56
N LYS A 25 -0.95 33.90 -26.81
CA LYS A 25 -1.71 33.28 -27.91
C LYS A 25 -2.05 31.82 -27.63
N ARG A 26 -1.15 31.05 -27.01
CA ARG A 26 -1.37 29.63 -26.66
C ARG A 26 -2.47 29.45 -25.63
N GLN A 27 -2.63 30.38 -24.69
CA GLN A 27 -3.72 30.39 -23.71
C GLN A 27 -5.09 30.59 -24.40
N ASP A 28 -5.17 31.53 -25.34
CA ASP A 28 -6.41 31.84 -26.07
C ASP A 28 -6.85 30.69 -27.01
N TYR A 29 -5.90 29.98 -27.64
CA TYR A 29 -6.21 28.77 -28.42
C TYR A 29 -6.73 27.61 -27.57
N HIS A 30 -6.30 27.51 -26.31
CA HIS A 30 -6.80 26.47 -25.39
C HIS A 30 -8.16 26.81 -24.78
N LEU A 31 -8.51 28.10 -24.65
CA LEU A 31 -9.79 28.54 -24.09
C LEU A 31 -10.94 28.50 -25.10
N ASN A 32 -10.67 28.57 -26.40
CA ASN A 32 -11.72 28.63 -27.44
C ASN A 32 -12.21 27.24 -27.93
N ASN A 33 -11.62 26.14 -27.47
CA ASN A 33 -12.02 24.78 -27.81
C ASN A 33 -12.73 24.02 -26.68
N ASN A 34 -13.13 24.71 -25.61
CA ASN A 34 -13.93 24.12 -24.54
C ASN A 34 -15.41 24.06 -24.93
N TYR A 35 -15.73 23.34 -26.01
CA TYR A 35 -17.04 22.71 -26.10
C TYR A 35 -17.09 21.66 -24.99
N SER A 36 -17.73 22.03 -23.88
CA SER A 36 -18.04 21.08 -22.81
C SER A 36 -18.94 20.00 -23.42
N SER A 37 -18.37 18.84 -23.74
CA SER A 37 -19.15 17.71 -24.19
C SER A 37 -20.05 17.31 -23.02
N VAL A 38 -21.35 17.58 -23.14
CA VAL A 38 -22.32 17.12 -22.15
C VAL A 38 -22.38 15.60 -22.25
N GLN A 39 -21.83 14.91 -21.26
CA GLN A 39 -21.95 13.45 -21.15
C GLN A 39 -23.24 13.13 -20.40
N THR A 40 -24.16 12.47 -21.08
CA THR A 40 -25.39 11.97 -20.47
C THR A 40 -25.19 10.53 -20.03
N TYR A 41 -25.41 10.28 -18.73
CA TYR A 41 -25.40 8.95 -18.15
C TYR A 41 -26.84 8.48 -17.93
N VAL A 42 -27.19 7.30 -18.44
CA VAL A 42 -28.50 6.69 -18.22
C VAL A 42 -28.34 5.53 -17.25
N LEU A 43 -28.98 5.63 -16.09
CA LEU A 43 -29.03 4.56 -15.09
C LEU A 43 -30.22 3.65 -15.39
N ASN A 44 -29.95 2.42 -15.83
CA ASN A 44 -30.97 1.38 -15.95
C ASN A 44 -31.11 0.65 -14.61
N THR A 45 -32.28 0.76 -13.98
CA THR A 45 -32.60 0.14 -12.68
C THR A 45 -33.64 -0.98 -12.80
N SER A 46 -33.96 -1.44 -14.02
CA SER A 46 -34.98 -2.48 -14.28
C SER A 46 -34.65 -3.84 -13.66
N GLY A 47 -33.38 -4.07 -13.28
CA GLY A 47 -32.94 -5.29 -12.59
C GLY A 47 -31.51 -5.19 -12.10
N SER A 48 -31.14 -6.05 -11.15
CA SER A 48 -29.75 -6.22 -10.75
C SER A 48 -29.05 -7.20 -11.69
N LEU A 49 -27.90 -6.82 -12.22
CA LEU A 49 -27.07 -7.72 -13.02
C LEU A 49 -26.40 -8.79 -12.13
N TYR A 50 -25.95 -8.38 -10.94
CA TYR A 50 -25.25 -9.25 -9.99
C TYR A 50 -25.53 -8.82 -8.55
N THR A 51 -25.61 -9.78 -7.64
CA THR A 51 -25.67 -9.51 -6.20
C THR A 51 -24.31 -9.79 -5.58
N THR A 52 -23.74 -8.79 -4.91
CA THR A 52 -22.46 -8.92 -4.21
C THR A 52 -22.68 -9.45 -2.78
N ASN A 53 -21.66 -10.13 -2.24
CA ASN A 53 -21.65 -10.53 -0.84
C ASN A 53 -21.44 -9.27 0.05
N LYS A 54 -21.98 -9.28 1.28
CA LYS A 54 -21.66 -8.29 2.31
C LYS A 54 -20.15 -8.17 2.59
N LEU A 55 -19.38 -9.23 2.32
CA LEU A 55 -17.92 -9.32 2.45
C LEU A 55 -17.17 -9.01 1.15
N PHE A 56 -17.84 -8.44 0.15
CA PHE A 56 -17.26 -8.21 -1.18
C PHE A 56 -15.96 -7.38 -1.12
N LEU A 57 -15.93 -6.35 -0.29
CA LEU A 57 -14.74 -5.55 -0.04
C LEU A 57 -13.90 -6.18 1.07
N SER A 58 -13.12 -7.19 0.71
CA SER A 58 -12.17 -7.88 1.58
C SER A 58 -10.73 -7.38 1.35
N PHE A 59 -9.80 -7.71 2.26
CA PHE A 59 -8.40 -7.29 2.16
C PHE A 59 -7.42 -8.42 2.47
N SER A 60 -6.14 -8.20 2.19
CA SER A 60 -5.09 -9.20 2.35
C SER A 60 -3.83 -8.67 3.01
N ILE A 61 -3.13 -9.56 3.73
CA ILE A 61 -1.75 -9.36 4.18
C ILE A 61 -0.85 -10.28 3.35
N ASP A 62 0.20 -9.69 2.77
CA ASP A 62 1.18 -10.47 2.01
C ASP A 62 1.98 -11.40 2.94
N SER A 63 2.10 -12.68 2.56
CA SER A 63 2.92 -13.71 3.21
C SER A 63 4.36 -13.28 3.48
N HIS A 64 4.92 -12.36 2.69
CA HIS A 64 6.20 -11.74 2.93
C HIS A 64 6.28 -11.06 4.30
N GLN A 65 5.19 -10.42 4.74
CA GLN A 65 5.11 -9.79 6.06
C GLN A 65 5.21 -10.82 7.19
N ILE A 66 4.64 -12.00 7.00
CA ILE A 66 4.76 -13.11 7.96
C ILE A 66 6.20 -13.63 8.01
N ARG A 67 6.85 -13.78 6.85
CA ARG A 67 8.27 -14.14 6.79
C ARG A 67 9.15 -13.16 7.55
N GLN A 68 8.78 -11.87 7.56
CA GLN A 68 9.46 -10.81 8.32
C GLN A 68 9.02 -10.71 9.80
N GLY A 69 8.27 -11.70 10.29
CA GLY A 69 7.81 -11.76 11.68
C GLY A 69 6.71 -10.77 12.04
N LEU A 70 5.97 -10.23 11.05
CA LEU A 70 4.91 -9.24 11.25
C LEU A 70 5.38 -8.02 12.06
N SER A 71 6.62 -7.59 11.83
CA SER A 71 7.24 -6.52 12.63
C SER A 71 6.86 -5.12 12.16
N LYS A 72 6.51 -4.91 10.87
CA LYS A 72 6.28 -3.58 10.27
C LYS A 72 5.21 -3.58 9.15
N PRO A 73 3.95 -3.25 9.44
CA PRO A 73 3.39 -2.94 10.76
C PRO A 73 3.07 -4.21 11.57
N SER A 74 3.15 -4.09 12.90
CA SER A 74 2.61 -5.12 13.79
C SER A 74 1.09 -5.23 13.62
N LEU A 75 0.56 -6.45 13.63
CA LEU A 75 -0.89 -6.68 13.68
C LEU A 75 -1.54 -6.21 14.98
N ARG A 76 -0.72 -5.85 15.99
CA ARG A 76 -1.17 -5.22 17.23
C ARG A 76 -1.19 -3.69 17.17
N ASN A 77 -0.81 -3.09 16.05
CA ASN A 77 -0.82 -1.64 15.88
C ASN A 77 -2.27 -1.12 15.88
N SER A 78 -2.59 -0.26 16.85
CA SER A 78 -3.95 0.27 17.06
C SER A 78 -4.46 1.13 15.91
N GLU A 79 -3.58 1.86 15.24
CA GLU A 79 -3.93 2.67 14.07
C GLU A 79 -4.29 1.77 12.89
N LEU A 80 -3.50 0.72 12.62
CA LEU A 80 -3.79 -0.27 11.58
C LEU A 80 -5.13 -0.95 11.85
N ILE A 81 -5.38 -1.39 13.08
CA ILE A 81 -6.65 -2.00 13.50
C ILE A 81 -7.82 -1.01 13.27
N ARG A 82 -7.66 0.25 13.67
CA ARG A 82 -8.68 1.29 13.48
C ARG A 82 -8.96 1.58 12.01
N LEU A 83 -7.95 1.61 11.16
CA LEU A 83 -8.13 1.88 9.73
C LEU A 83 -8.80 0.70 9.03
N THR A 84 -8.37 -0.52 9.36
CA THR A 84 -8.93 -1.74 8.76
C THR A 84 -10.33 -2.05 9.28
N SER A 85 -10.74 -1.59 10.46
CA SER A 85 -12.10 -1.79 10.97
C SER A 85 -13.17 -1.11 10.12
N TYR A 86 -12.84 -0.02 9.40
CA TYR A 86 -13.77 0.61 8.46
C TYR A 86 -14.08 -0.25 7.23
N LEU A 87 -13.26 -1.26 6.96
CA LEU A 87 -13.51 -2.26 5.91
C LEU A 87 -14.36 -3.43 6.43
N SER A 88 -14.77 -3.41 7.69
CA SER A 88 -15.67 -4.41 8.25
C SER A 88 -17.09 -4.22 7.68
N PRO A 89 -17.77 -5.30 7.27
CA PRO A 89 -17.34 -6.70 7.36
C PRO A 89 -16.56 -7.13 6.09
N GLY A 90 -15.48 -7.91 6.28
CA GLY A 90 -14.68 -8.42 5.16
C GLY A 90 -13.82 -9.61 5.58
N TYR A 91 -13.37 -10.40 4.61
CA TYR A 91 -12.35 -11.42 4.83
C TYR A 91 -10.97 -10.77 4.93
N LEU A 92 -10.11 -11.38 5.76
CA LEU A 92 -8.68 -11.15 5.74
C LEU A 92 -8.00 -12.36 5.09
N ARG A 93 -7.44 -12.18 3.90
CA ARG A 93 -6.60 -13.20 3.24
C ARG A 93 -5.16 -13.07 3.70
N ILE A 94 -4.57 -14.18 4.11
CA ILE A 94 -3.11 -14.32 4.25
C ILE A 94 -2.61 -15.11 3.05
N GLY A 95 -1.69 -14.55 2.28
CA GLY A 95 -1.15 -15.24 1.10
C GLY A 95 -0.20 -14.35 0.30
N GLY A 96 0.23 -14.81 -0.86
CA GLY A 96 1.23 -14.12 -1.69
C GLY A 96 2.29 -15.11 -2.17
N ILE A 97 3.36 -14.60 -2.76
CA ILE A 97 4.41 -15.42 -3.38
C ILE A 97 5.13 -16.32 -2.37
N ASP A 98 5.25 -15.86 -1.13
CA ASP A 98 5.96 -16.60 -0.09
C ASP A 98 5.06 -17.55 0.69
N ALA A 99 3.76 -17.63 0.38
CA ALA A 99 2.81 -18.47 1.10
C ALA A 99 3.24 -19.95 1.11
N ASP A 100 3.72 -20.45 -0.04
CA ASP A 100 4.17 -21.84 -0.20
C ASP A 100 5.55 -22.11 0.40
N ARG A 101 6.22 -21.08 0.93
CA ARG A 101 7.56 -21.15 1.54
C ARG A 101 7.51 -21.04 3.06
N LEU A 102 6.34 -20.73 3.63
CA LEU A 102 6.16 -20.64 5.07
C LEU A 102 6.03 -22.04 5.65
N VAL A 103 6.93 -22.38 6.58
CA VAL A 103 6.89 -23.63 7.33
C VAL A 103 6.54 -23.31 8.78
N PHE A 104 5.46 -23.88 9.27
CA PHE A 104 5.16 -23.83 10.70
C PHE A 104 6.11 -24.75 11.45
N LYS A 105 6.80 -24.20 12.45
CA LYS A 105 7.63 -24.96 13.38
C LYS A 105 7.14 -24.67 14.79
N GLU A 106 6.65 -25.70 15.46
CA GLU A 106 6.33 -25.64 16.88
C GLU A 106 7.64 -25.61 17.69
N GLU A 107 7.83 -24.57 18.49
CA GLU A 107 8.91 -24.54 19.47
C GLU A 107 8.49 -25.34 20.72
N ASN A 108 8.83 -26.63 20.73
CA ASN A 108 8.79 -27.45 21.94
C ASN A 108 9.92 -27.02 22.90
N SER A 109 9.79 -25.87 23.58
CA SER A 109 10.83 -25.47 24.55
C SER A 109 10.38 -24.48 25.63
N VAL A 110 9.70 -24.98 26.68
CA VAL A 110 9.93 -24.54 28.08
C VAL A 110 9.77 -25.68 29.13
N LEU A 111 9.46 -26.94 28.76
CA LEU A 111 9.22 -28.00 29.77
C LEU A 111 10.31 -29.06 29.96
N THR A 112 11.37 -29.07 29.15
CA THR A 112 12.44 -30.08 29.26
C THR A 112 13.69 -29.62 30.03
N SER A 113 13.82 -28.34 30.40
CA SER A 113 14.94 -27.90 31.25
C SER A 113 14.81 -28.34 32.71
N TRP A 114 13.62 -28.75 33.15
CA TRP A 114 13.36 -29.26 34.51
C TRP A 114 13.43 -30.79 34.64
N LEU A 115 13.63 -31.51 33.54
CA LEU A 115 13.86 -32.96 33.55
C LEU A 115 15.32 -33.28 33.23
N ASN A 116 16.24 -32.61 33.92
CA ASN A 116 17.58 -33.13 34.11
C ASN A 116 17.52 -34.15 35.26
N ILE A 117 16.73 -35.21 35.09
CA ILE A 117 16.77 -36.37 35.98
C ILE A 117 17.97 -37.19 35.53
N ASN A 118 18.95 -37.29 36.40
CA ASN A 118 20.12 -38.12 36.20
C ASN A 118 19.64 -39.58 36.06
N PRO A 119 19.98 -40.31 34.98
CA PRO A 119 19.56 -41.71 34.79
C PRO A 119 20.02 -42.66 35.90
N GLN A 120 20.95 -42.23 36.75
CA GLN A 120 21.42 -42.94 37.93
C GLN A 120 20.44 -42.88 39.11
N ASP A 121 19.54 -41.89 39.17
CA ASP A 121 18.61 -41.70 40.29
C ASP A 121 17.39 -42.64 40.25
N THR A 122 17.19 -43.38 39.14
CA THR A 122 16.05 -44.27 38.94
C THR A 122 16.32 -45.74 39.31
N PHE A 123 17.56 -46.12 39.65
CA PHE A 123 17.92 -47.53 39.90
C PHE A 123 17.80 -48.01 41.36
N ASN A 124 17.40 -47.15 42.31
CA ASN A 124 17.37 -47.50 43.74
C ASN A 124 15.97 -47.58 44.38
N MET A 125 14.89 -47.68 43.59
CA MET A 125 13.54 -47.91 44.14
C MET A 125 12.91 -49.20 43.58
N SER A 126 13.48 -50.36 43.93
CA SER A 126 12.75 -51.63 43.97
C SER A 126 13.61 -52.73 44.61
N GLU A 127 13.88 -52.62 45.91
CA GLU A 127 14.15 -53.79 46.77
C GLU A 127 13.77 -53.45 48.21
N LYS A 128 12.49 -53.66 48.53
CA LYS A 128 12.00 -54.07 49.85
C LYS A 128 10.56 -54.56 49.78
#